data_AF-A0A498RDY9-F1
#
_entry.id   AF-A0A498RDY9-F1
#
_cell.length_a   1.000
_cell.length_b   1.000
_cell.length_c   1.000
_cell.angle_alpha   90.00
_cell.angle_beta   90.00
_cell.angle_gamma   90.00
#
_symmetry.space_group_name_H-M   'P 1'
#
loop_
_entity.id
_entity.type
_entity.pdbx_description
1 polymer ?
#
loop_
_entity_poly.entity_id
_entity_poly.type
_entity_poly.pdbx_seq_one_letter_code
_entity_poly.pdbx_strand_id
1 'polypeptide(L)'
;MDHDLNRVNRNSQPVSVTDNKPIGVRVAEREGVFVNGFICQHCGLHFNLFSWKANRHRSDNTYCPECGKKGSFIHYRKALSSKQTRDENSKDEIFRHVPWPGSQLMNDSIIFSQHDE
;
A
#
# COMPACT_ATOMS: atom_id res chain seq x y z
N MET A 1 -2.74 -40.21 39.23
CA MET A 1 -3.76 -39.26 38.75
C MET A 1 -3.62 -38.08 39.70
N ASP A 2 -2.89 -37.04 39.33
CA ASP A 2 -3.31 -36.09 38.31
C ASP A 2 -2.20 -35.63 37.36
N HIS A 3 -2.62 -35.37 36.12
CA HIS A 3 -1.79 -34.91 35.01
C HIS A 3 -1.57 -33.40 35.09
N ASP A 4 -0.31 -32.98 35.21
CA ASP A 4 0.14 -31.62 34.92
C ASP A 4 -0.06 -31.31 33.42
N LEU A 5 -1.08 -30.50 33.12
CA LEU A 5 -1.36 -29.98 31.79
C LEU A 5 -1.30 -28.45 31.80
N ASN A 6 -0.59 -27.93 30.79
CA ASN A 6 -0.67 -26.57 30.23
C ASN A 6 0.25 -25.48 30.79
N ARG A 7 1.51 -25.58 30.37
CA ARG A 7 2.42 -24.45 30.10
C ARG A 7 1.82 -23.54 29.01
N VAL A 8 1.05 -22.53 29.39
CA VAL A 8 0.63 -21.45 28.49
C VAL A 8 1.75 -20.41 28.40
N ASN A 9 2.50 -20.45 27.31
CA ASN A 9 3.57 -19.50 26.99
C ASN A 9 2.97 -18.13 26.61
N ARG A 10 2.69 -17.27 27.59
CA ARG A 10 2.27 -15.87 27.39
C ARG A 10 3.48 -14.98 27.11
N ASN A 11 4.06 -15.11 25.92
CA ASN A 11 4.93 -14.07 25.35
C ASN A 11 4.19 -13.33 24.22
N SER A 12 3.03 -12.75 24.54
CA SER A 12 2.47 -11.67 23.72
C SER A 12 3.07 -10.36 24.22
N GLN A 13 4.30 -10.07 23.77
CA GLN A 13 4.89 -8.75 23.94
C GLN A 13 4.01 -7.73 23.18
N PRO A 14 3.67 -6.58 23.79
CA PRO A 14 3.01 -5.50 23.08
C PRO A 14 3.98 -4.97 22.02
N VAL A 15 3.63 -5.12 20.75
CA VAL A 15 4.37 -4.51 19.64
C VAL A 15 4.24 -3.00 19.81
N SER A 16 5.34 -2.34 20.15
CA SER A 16 5.40 -0.88 20.31
C SER A 16 5.07 -0.22 18.98
N VAL A 17 3.89 0.39 18.89
CA VAL A 17 3.48 1.24 17.78
C VAL A 17 4.21 2.57 17.93
N THR A 18 5.52 2.59 17.65
CA THR A 18 6.34 3.81 17.73
C THR A 18 6.91 4.26 16.40
N ASP A 19 6.71 3.51 15.32
CA ASP A 19 7.16 3.95 14.00
C ASP A 19 5.97 4.20 13.08
N ASN A 20 5.36 5.37 13.18
CA ASN A 20 4.45 5.92 12.16
C ASN A 20 5.23 6.36 10.90
N LYS A 21 6.26 5.62 10.51
CA LYS A 21 6.86 5.73 9.18
C LYS A 21 5.91 4.95 8.25
N PRO A 22 5.42 5.51 7.13
CA PRO A 22 4.67 4.71 6.17
C PRO A 22 5.52 3.49 5.84
N ILE A 23 5.04 2.31 6.23
CA ILE A 23 5.73 1.02 6.09
C ILE A 23 5.70 0.68 4.60
N GLY A 24 6.53 1.39 3.84
CA GLY A 24 6.82 1.06 2.46
C GLY A 24 7.39 -0.35 2.40
N VAL A 25 7.26 -0.98 1.24
CA VAL A 25 7.89 -2.28 0.99
C VAL A 25 9.41 -2.12 1.17
N ARG A 26 10.02 -2.97 2.03
CA ARG A 26 11.48 -2.97 2.24
C ARG A 26 12.17 -3.26 0.91
N VAL A 27 13.34 -2.68 0.66
CA VAL A 27 14.04 -2.79 -0.64
C VAL A 27 14.19 -4.25 -1.08
N ALA A 28 14.57 -5.15 -0.15
CA ALA A 28 14.73 -6.58 -0.42
C ALA A 28 13.43 -7.31 -0.82
N GLU A 29 12.27 -6.71 -0.59
CA GLU A 29 10.96 -7.29 -0.92
C GLU A 29 10.31 -6.62 -2.14
N ARG A 30 10.99 -5.66 -2.78
CA ARG A 30 10.46 -4.97 -3.96
C ARG A 30 10.67 -5.84 -5.18
N GLU A 31 9.67 -5.89 -6.04
CA GLU A 31 9.67 -6.69 -7.27
C GLU A 31 9.81 -5.81 -8.52
N GLY A 32 9.53 -4.51 -8.38
CA GLY A 32 9.42 -3.55 -9.47
C GLY A 32 8.40 -2.47 -9.13
N VAL A 33 8.09 -1.60 -10.08
CA VAL A 33 7.02 -0.60 -9.95
C VAL A 33 5.80 -1.09 -10.72
N PHE A 34 4.66 -1.17 -10.04
CA PHE A 34 3.40 -1.62 -10.63
C PHE A 34 2.29 -0.61 -10.37
N VAL A 35 1.40 -0.47 -11.35
CA VAL A 35 0.11 0.20 -11.19
C VAL A 35 -1.01 -0.82 -11.33
N ASN A 36 -1.95 -0.79 -10.39
CA ASN A 36 -3.18 -1.56 -10.41
C ASN A 36 -4.35 -0.60 -10.56
N GLY A 37 -5.05 -0.66 -11.69
CA GLY A 37 -6.25 0.11 -11.96
C GLY A 37 -7.49 -0.70 -11.62
N PHE A 38 -8.42 -0.09 -10.88
CA PHE A 38 -9.66 -0.73 -10.46
C PHE A 38 -10.86 0.10 -10.90
N ILE A 39 -11.88 -0.58 -11.41
CA ILE A 39 -13.23 -0.04 -11.63
C ILE A 39 -14.18 -0.81 -10.73
N CYS A 40 -14.72 -0.15 -9.70
CA CYS A 40 -15.66 -0.78 -8.78
C CYS A 40 -16.99 -1.04 -9.49
N GLN A 41 -17.43 -2.30 -9.52
CA GLN A 41 -18.70 -2.68 -10.14
C GLN A 41 -19.92 -2.37 -9.26
N HIS A 42 -19.73 -1.90 -8.02
CA HIS A 42 -20.83 -1.50 -7.14
C HIS A 42 -21.18 -0.02 -7.23
N CYS A 43 -20.19 0.87 -7.24
CA CYS A 43 -20.39 2.32 -7.24
C CYS A 43 -19.80 3.03 -8.48
N GLY A 44 -19.03 2.34 -9.31
CA GLY A 44 -18.42 2.92 -10.51
C GLY A 44 -17.12 3.69 -10.26
N LEU A 45 -16.60 3.76 -9.02
CA LEU A 45 -15.35 4.46 -8.74
C LEU A 45 -14.17 3.87 -9.51
N HIS A 46 -13.41 4.75 -10.17
CA HIS A 46 -12.14 4.43 -10.83
C HIS A 46 -10.98 4.93 -9.97
N PHE A 47 -10.01 4.07 -9.69
CA PHE A 47 -8.81 4.48 -8.95
C PHE A 47 -7.60 3.62 -9.32
N ASN A 48 -6.42 4.20 -9.13
CA ASN A 48 -5.13 3.54 -9.36
C ASN A 48 -4.36 3.38 -8.05
N LEU A 49 -3.82 2.20 -7.81
CA LEU A 49 -2.91 1.91 -6.70
C LEU A 49 -1.52 1.59 -7.25
N PHE A 50 -0.53 2.36 -6.81
CA PHE A 50 0.87 2.14 -7.14
C PHE A 50 1.56 1.36 -6.02
N SER A 51 2.33 0.33 -6.38
CA SER A 51 2.95 -0.59 -5.42
C SER A 51 4.29 -1.12 -5.94
N TRP A 52 5.17 -1.47 -5.01
CA TRP A 52 6.43 -2.15 -5.30
C TRP A 52 6.31 -3.67 -5.47
N LYS A 53 5.11 -4.24 -5.22
CA LYS A 53 4.79 -5.66 -5.31
C LYS A 53 3.66 -5.88 -6.31
N ALA A 54 3.83 -6.84 -7.21
CA ALA A 54 2.94 -7.09 -8.34
C ALA A 54 1.55 -7.58 -7.95
N ASN A 55 1.45 -8.29 -6.82
CA ASN A 55 0.23 -8.93 -6.34
C ASN A 55 -0.26 -8.41 -4.98
N ARG A 56 0.24 -7.25 -4.54
CA ARG A 56 -0.21 -6.63 -3.27
C ARG A 56 -1.68 -6.21 -3.32
N HIS A 57 -2.17 -5.85 -4.51
CA HIS A 57 -3.54 -5.40 -4.72
C HIS A 57 -4.20 -6.26 -5.80
N ARG A 58 -5.24 -6.99 -5.40
CA ARG A 58 -6.08 -7.85 -6.24
C ARG A 58 -7.54 -7.58 -5.90
N SER A 59 -8.45 -7.97 -6.78
CA SER A 59 -9.90 -7.77 -6.57
C SER A 59 -10.41 -8.42 -5.28
N ASP A 60 -9.81 -9.53 -4.85
CA ASP A 60 -10.21 -10.29 -3.65
C ASP A 60 -9.74 -9.65 -2.31
N ASN A 61 -8.70 -8.82 -2.34
CA ASN A 61 -8.07 -8.25 -1.15
C ASN A 61 -8.06 -6.72 -1.09
N THR A 62 -8.56 -6.05 -2.12
CA THR A 62 -8.68 -4.59 -2.19
C THR A 62 -10.11 -4.16 -1.86
N TYR A 63 -10.26 -3.13 -1.02
CA TYR A 63 -11.55 -2.53 -0.70
C TYR A 63 -11.75 -1.25 -1.51
N CYS A 64 -12.98 -0.99 -1.94
CA CYS A 64 -13.33 0.25 -2.62
C CYS A 64 -13.29 1.40 -1.60
N PRO A 65 -12.53 2.49 -1.84
CA PRO A 65 -12.43 3.58 -0.89
C PRO A 65 -13.72 4.43 -0.78
N GLU A 66 -14.63 4.32 -1.75
CA GLU A 66 -15.92 5.02 -1.70
C GLU A 66 -17.00 4.18 -1.02
N CYS A 67 -17.22 2.93 -1.48
CA CYS A 67 -18.35 2.12 -0.99
C CYS A 67 -17.97 1.02 0.00
N GLY A 68 -16.68 0.83 0.33
CA GLY A 68 -16.18 -0.15 1.29
C GLY A 68 -16.32 -1.63 0.88
N LYS A 69 -16.85 -1.94 -0.32
CA LYS A 69 -17.02 -3.32 -0.80
C LYS A 69 -15.74 -3.85 -1.46
N LYS A 70 -15.55 -5.17 -1.46
CA LYS A 70 -14.45 -5.90 -2.12
C LYS A 70 -14.97 -6.98 -3.07
N GLY A 71 -14.09 -7.54 -3.90
CA GLY A 71 -14.39 -8.71 -4.75
C GLY A 71 -14.94 -8.36 -6.14
N SER A 72 -15.63 -7.24 -6.30
CA SER A 72 -16.31 -6.87 -7.55
C SER A 72 -15.61 -5.69 -8.26
N PHE A 73 -14.43 -5.96 -8.84
CA PHE A 73 -13.70 -4.98 -9.64
C PHE A 73 -13.33 -5.51 -11.03
N ILE A 74 -13.42 -4.65 -12.04
CA ILE A 74 -12.59 -4.83 -13.25
C ILE A 74 -11.19 -4.35 -12.88
N HIS A 75 -10.22 -5.27 -12.92
CA HIS A 75 -8.85 -5.05 -12.44
C HIS A 75 -7.87 -5.12 -13.61
N TYR A 76 -7.11 -4.04 -13.79
CA TYR A 76 -6.02 -3.92 -14.73
C TYR A 76 -4.69 -3.81 -13.98
N ARG A 77 -3.61 -4.36 -14.55
CA ARG A 77 -2.27 -4.21 -14.01
C ARG A 77 -1.27 -3.89 -15.11
N LYS A 78 -0.35 -2.97 -14.85
CA LYS A 78 0.83 -2.72 -15.68
C LYS A 78 2.09 -2.69 -14.82
N ALA A 79 3.13 -3.39 -15.27
CA ALA A 79 4.48 -3.18 -14.78
C ALA A 79 5.04 -1.91 -15.45
N LEU A 80 5.44 -0.93 -14.63
CA LEU A 80 6.08 0.30 -15.09
C LEU A 80 7.59 0.09 -15.18
N SER A 81 8.18 -0.60 -14.20
CA SER A 81 9.61 -0.89 -14.13
C SER A 81 9.87 -2.20 -13.39
N SER A 82 10.97 -2.88 -13.70
CA SER A 82 11.48 -4.03 -12.92
C SER A 82 12.53 -3.62 -11.87
N LYS A 83 12.83 -2.32 -11.74
CA LYS A 83 13.79 -1.82 -10.76
C LYS A 83 13.24 -1.97 -9.34
N GLN A 84 14.04 -2.56 -8.47
CA GLN A 84 13.70 -2.72 -7.05
C GLN A 84 14.10 -1.49 -6.24
N THR A 85 15.10 -0.75 -6.70
CA THR A 85 15.53 0.50 -6.10
C THR A 85 14.84 1.68 -6.76
N ARG A 86 14.67 2.75 -5.97
CA ARG A 86 14.18 4.04 -6.47
C ARG A 86 15.21 4.64 -7.40
N ASP A 87 14.80 5.02 -8.60
CA ASP A 87 15.61 5.76 -9.56
C ASP A 87 14.99 7.13 -9.83
N GLU A 88 15.59 8.19 -9.27
CA GLU A 88 15.09 9.56 -9.44
C GLU A 88 15.03 10.01 -10.91
N ASN A 89 15.81 9.40 -11.80
CA ASN A 89 15.86 9.76 -13.22
C ASN A 89 14.90 8.95 -14.08
N SER A 90 14.25 7.92 -13.52
CA SER A 90 13.31 7.08 -14.23
C SER A 90 11.95 7.79 -14.39
N LYS A 91 11.34 7.63 -15.57
CA LYS A 91 9.98 8.08 -15.87
C LYS A 91 8.91 7.12 -15.33
N ASP A 92 9.32 5.91 -14.95
CA ASP A 92 8.44 4.79 -14.61
C ASP A 92 8.33 4.56 -13.09
N GLU A 93 8.46 5.62 -12.31
CA GLU A 93 8.53 5.59 -10.85
C GLU A 93 7.23 6.02 -10.18
N ILE A 94 6.93 5.43 -9.01
CA ILE A 94 5.68 5.65 -8.28
C ILE A 94 5.44 7.14 -7.96
N PHE A 95 6.49 7.86 -7.56
CA PHE A 95 6.42 9.27 -7.16
C PHE A 95 6.30 10.25 -8.33
N ARG A 96 6.40 9.77 -9.58
CA ARG A 96 6.14 10.60 -10.76
C ARG A 96 4.65 10.74 -11.07
N HIS A 97 3.82 9.85 -10.51
CA HIS A 97 2.38 9.83 -10.75
C HIS A 97 1.57 10.56 -9.67
N VAL A 98 2.22 10.95 -8.55
CA VAL A 98 1.62 11.78 -7.50
C VAL A 98 2.66 12.83 -7.04
N PRO A 99 2.40 14.14 -7.23
CA PRO A 99 1.24 14.71 -7.90
C PRO A 99 1.22 14.40 -9.41
N TRP A 100 0.04 14.22 -9.98
CA TRP A 100 -0.10 14.14 -11.44
C TRP A 100 0.30 15.49 -12.06
N PRO A 101 0.96 15.54 -13.24
CA PRO A 101 1.32 16.81 -13.86
C PRO A 101 0.12 17.76 -14.00
N GLY A 102 0.24 18.98 -13.46
CA GLY A 102 -0.81 19.99 -13.46
C GLY A 102 -1.83 19.88 -12.32
N SER A 103 -1.72 18.88 -11.45
CA SER A 103 -2.56 18.79 -10.25
C SER A 103 -2.14 19.79 -9.17
N GLN A 104 -3.09 20.14 -8.30
CA GLN A 104 -2.90 21.09 -7.20
C GLN A 104 -2.98 20.35 -5.86
N LEU A 105 -2.20 20.79 -4.88
CA LEU A 105 -2.35 20.34 -3.51
C LEU A 105 -3.64 20.93 -2.94
N MET A 106 -4.52 20.07 -2.42
CA MET A 106 -5.81 20.48 -1.87
C MET A 106 -5.63 21.02 -0.44
N ASN A 107 -6.46 21.98 -0.04
CA ASN A 107 -6.38 22.69 1.24
C ASN A 107 -6.74 21.82 2.47
N ASP A 108 -7.32 20.66 2.25
CA ASP A 108 -7.62 19.63 3.26
C ASP A 108 -6.43 18.66 3.49
N SER A 109 -5.29 18.90 2.84
CA SER A 109 -4.08 18.08 3.01
C SER A 109 -3.37 18.36 4.34
N ILE A 110 -3.01 17.31 5.07
CA ILE A 110 -2.17 17.39 6.29
C ILE A 110 -0.75 16.91 5.94
N ILE A 111 0.25 17.78 6.08
CA ILE A 111 1.66 17.45 5.90
C ILE A 111 2.33 17.41 7.26
N PHE A 112 2.82 16.24 7.67
CA PHE A 112 3.66 16.12 8.86
C PHE A 112 5.07 16.60 8.52
N SER A 113 5.50 17.71 9.10
CA SER A 113 6.91 18.13 9.07
C SER A 113 7.71 17.28 10.05
N GLN A 114 8.74 16.59 9.58
CA GLN A 114 9.75 15.99 10.46
C GLN A 114 10.67 17.10 10.99
N HIS A 115 10.23 17.82 12.02
CA HIS A 115 11.10 18.60 12.89
C HIS A 115 10.43 18.66 14.25
N ASP A 116 10.93 17.85 15.18
CA ASP A 116 10.91 18.06 16.63
C ASP A 116 11.81 16.96 17.24
N GLU A 117 13.12 17.21 17.19
CA GLU A 117 14.10 16.70 18.18
C GLU A 117 14.66 17.92 18.93
#